data_AF-A0A2W1ATC9-F1
#
_entry.id   AF-A0A2W1ATC9-F1
#
_cell.length_a   1.000
_cell.length_b   1.000
_cell.length_c   1.000
_cell.angle_alpha   90.00
_cell.angle_beta   90.00
_cell.angle_gamma   90.00
#
_symmetry.space_group_name_H-M   'P 1'
#
loop_
_entity.id
_entity.type
_entity.pdbx_description
1 polymer ?
#
loop_
_entity_poly.entity_id
_entity_poly.type
_entity_poly.pdbx_seq_one_letter_code
_entity_poly.pdbx_strand_id
1 'polypeptide(L)' 'MNYGQLLVGSEVPDFRLPTVSGESTRLSDFRGKRVALFMWASW' A
#
# COMPACT_ATOMS: atom_id res chain seq x y z
N MET A 1 4.48 -22.02 1.38
CA MET A 1 4.56 -20.55 1.20
C MET A 1 4.59 -19.92 2.58
N ASN A 2 5.55 -19.04 2.87
CA ASN A 2 5.64 -18.29 4.12
C ASN A 2 5.13 -16.86 3.83
N TYR A 3 4.02 -16.47 4.45
CA TYR A 3 3.48 -15.13 4.32
C TYR A 3 4.01 -14.26 5.47
N GLY A 4 4.51 -13.06 5.14
CA GLY A 4 4.91 -12.09 6.16
C GLY A 4 3.68 -11.62 6.94
N GLN A 5 3.75 -11.69 8.27
CA GLN A 5 2.69 -11.19 9.15
C GLN A 5 2.80 -9.66 9.29
N LEU A 6 1.69 -8.95 9.11
CA LEU A 6 1.59 -7.52 9.41
C LEU A 6 1.16 -7.34 10.86
N LEU A 7 2.01 -6.69 11.66
CA LEU A 7 1.78 -6.46 13.08
C LEU A 7 1.41 -5.01 13.31
N VAL A 8 0.54 -4.75 14.29
CA VAL A 8 0.21 -3.37 14.67
C VAL A 8 1.46 -2.67 15.20
N GLY A 9 1.75 -1.49 14.67
CA GLY A 9 2.93 -0.70 15.03
C GLY A 9 4.20 -1.06 14.26
N SER A 10 4.22 -2.16 13.48
CA SER A 10 5.35 -2.43 12.58
C SER A 10 5.33 -1.48 11.39
N GLU A 11 6.50 -1.18 10.85
CA GLU A 11 6.60 -0.47 9.58
C GLU A 11 5.92 -1.28 8.47
N VAL A 12 5.08 -0.63 7.68
CA VAL A 12 4.42 -1.26 6.54
C VAL A 12 5.44 -1.42 5.41
N PRO A 13 5.52 -2.58 4.73
CA PRO A 13 6.36 -2.75 3.56
C PRO A 13 6.00 -1.73 2.48
N ASP A 14 7.00 -1.09 1.88
CA ASP A 14 6.77 -0.22 0.73
C ASP A 14 6.47 -1.06 -0.51
N PHE A 15 5.51 -0.60 -1.31
CA PHE A 15 5.15 -1.22 -2.57
C PHE A 15 4.84 -0.15 -3.61
N ARG A 16 4.94 -0.54 -4.89
CA ARG A 16 4.72 0.35 -6.02
C ARG A 16 3.59 -0.19 -6.89
N LEU A 17 2.63 0.66 -7.22
CA LEU A 17 1.48 0.32 -8.06
C LEU A 17 1.27 1.38 -9.15
N PRO A 18 0.68 1.00 -10.30
CA PRO A 18 0.16 1.97 -11.24
C PRO A 18 -1.09 2.65 -10.66
N THR A 19 -1.24 3.93 -10.94
CA THR A 19 -2.47 4.69 -10.72
C THR A 19 -3.43 4.49 -11.89
N VAL A 20 -4.67 4.95 -11.74
CA VAL A 20 -5.68 4.93 -12.83
C VAL A 20 -5.21 5.74 -14.04
N SER A 21 -4.35 6.74 -13.84
CA SER A 21 -3.78 7.55 -14.93
C SER A 21 -2.58 6.89 -15.64
N GLY A 22 -2.14 5.71 -15.19
CA GLY A 22 -0.97 5.01 -15.73
C GLY A 22 0.37 5.44 -15.11
N GLU A 23 0.39 6.53 -14.32
CA GLU A 23 1.57 6.91 -13.53
C GLU A 23 1.84 5.90 -12.42
N SER A 24 3.07 5.89 -11.89
CA SER A 24 3.46 4.94 -10.86
C SER A 24 3.66 5.63 -9.51
N THR A 25 3.01 5.12 -8.46
CA THR A 25 3.07 5.63 -7.09
C THR A 25 3.56 4.56 -6.11
N ARG A 26 4.20 5.00 -5.03
CA ARG A 26 4.62 4.17 -3.89
C ARG A 26 3.76 4.48 -2.67
N LEU A 27 3.59 3.50 -1.77
CA LEU A 27 2.95 3.76 -0.47
C LEU A 27 3.73 4.83 0.32
N SER A 28 5.05 4.82 0.23
CA SER A 28 5.93 5.80 0.87
C SER A 28 5.72 7.25 0.41
N ASP A 29 5.11 7.49 -0.76
CA ASP A 29 4.77 8.83 -1.25
C ASP A 29 3.73 9.54 -0.33
N PHE A 30 3.00 8.78 0.49
CA PHE A 30 1.97 9.29 1.39
C PHE A 30 2.44 9.50 2.85
N ARG A 31 3.74 9.36 3.13
CA ARG A 31 4.29 9.59 4.49
C ARG A 31 3.92 11.00 5.00
N GLY A 32 3.69 11.09 6.31
CA GLY A 32 3.20 12.32 6.96
C GLY A 32 1.69 12.53 6.90
N LYS A 33 0.95 11.67 6.18
CA LYS A 33 -0.52 11.66 6.17
C LYS A 33 -1.06 10.43 6.92
N ARG A 34 -2.28 10.54 7.46
CA ARG A 34 -3.04 9.36 7.91
C ARG A 34 -3.66 8.71 6.67
N VAL A 35 -3.32 7.46 6.40
CA VAL A 35 -3.72 6.73 5.19
C VAL A 35 -4.47 5.46 5.58
N ALA A 36 -5.60 5.21 4.92
CA ALA A 36 -6.30 3.93 4.98
C ALA A 36 -6.11 3.21 3.65
N LEU A 37 -5.49 2.02 3.69
CA LEU A 37 -5.35 1.17 2.51
C LEU A 37 -6.56 0.26 2.40
N PHE A 38 -7.24 0.30 1.26
CA PHE A 38 -8.41 -0.51 0.97
C PHE A 38 -8.21 -1.26 -0.34
N MET A 39 -8.52 -2.56 -0.33
CA MET A 39 -8.38 -3.42 -1.51
C MET A 39 -9.78 -3.81 -2.00
N TRP A 40 -10.06 -3.54 -3.27
CA TRP A 40 -11.37 -3.75 -3.86
C TRP A 40 -11.24 -4.21 -5.33
N ALA A 41 -12.29 -4.87 -5.84
CA ALA A 41 -12.46 -5.15 -7.25
C ALA A 41 -13.96 -5.13 -7.60
N SER A 42 -14.29 -4.76 -8.83
CA SER A 42 -15.65 -4.44 -9.29
C SER A 42 -16.32 -5.58 -10.07
N TRP A 43 -16.03 -6.83 -9.72
CA TRP A 43 -16.51 -8.01 -10.46
C TRP A 43 -18.00 -7.94 -10.82
#